data_AF-A0A624F5U1-F1
#
_entry.id   AF-A0A624F5U1-F1
#
_cell.length_a   1.000
_cell.length_b   1.000
_cell.length_c   1.000
_cell.angle_alpha   90.00
_cell.angle_beta   90.00
_cell.angle_gamma   90.00
#
_symmetry.space_group_name_H-M   'P 1'
#
loop_
_entity.id
_entity.type
_entity.pdbx_description
1 polymer ?
#
loop_
_entity_poly.entity_id
_entity_poly.type
_entity_poly.pdbx_seq_one_letter_code
_entity_poly.pdbx_strand_id
1 'polypeptide(L)'
;MIAGDFNRDPSTITNTVDRGLANKIRVVFPTSATQANGGTLDYAITGNSNRQQTYTPPLLAAILMLASLRSHIVSDHFPVNFRKF
;
A
#
# COMPACT_ATOMS: atom_id res chain seq x y z
N MET A 1 -10.39 -1.67 -2.11
CA MET A 1 -8.92 -1.50 -2.01
C MET A 1 -8.55 -0.37 -2.92
N ILE A 2 -7.63 0.49 -2.49
CA ILE A 2 -7.07 1.59 -3.28
C ILE A 2 -5.57 1.37 -3.30
N ALA A 3 -4.95 1.32 -4.47
CA ALA A 3 -3.51 1.17 -4.63
C ALA A 3 -2.98 2.21 -5.62
N GLY A 4 -1.79 2.71 -5.35
CA GLY A 4 -1.15 3.73 -6.18
C GLY A 4 -0.07 4.48 -5.40
N ASP A 5 0.41 5.54 -6.03
CA ASP A 5 1.32 6.51 -5.42
C ASP A 5 0.54 7.48 -4.52
N PHE A 6 0.80 7.43 -3.21
CA PHE A 6 0.21 8.31 -2.22
C PHE A 6 1.10 9.52 -1.89
N ASN A 7 2.31 9.56 -2.46
CA ASN A 7 3.32 10.60 -2.32
C ASN A 7 3.59 11.00 -0.85
N ARG A 8 3.53 10.01 0.05
CA ARG A 8 3.81 10.16 1.49
C ARG A 8 4.12 8.82 2.14
N ASP A 9 4.88 8.87 3.23
CA ASP A 9 5.19 7.69 4.03
C ASP A 9 3.91 7.00 4.58
N PRO A 10 3.80 5.65 4.49
CA PRO A 10 2.60 4.92 4.89
C PRO A 10 2.22 5.07 6.37
N SER A 11 3.18 5.34 7.25
CA SER A 11 2.91 5.55 8.69
C SER A 11 2.15 6.84 8.97
N THR A 12 2.15 7.79 8.02
CA THR A 12 1.45 9.06 8.17
C THR A 12 -0.05 8.95 7.90
N ILE A 13 -0.49 7.95 7.13
CA ILE A 13 -1.87 7.83 6.65
C ILE A 13 -2.89 7.83 7.79
N THR A 14 -2.62 7.05 8.85
CA THR A 14 -3.55 6.92 9.99
C THR A 14 -3.74 8.23 10.76
N ASN A 15 -2.78 9.15 10.67
CA ASN A 15 -2.86 10.48 11.30
C ASN A 15 -3.54 11.52 10.40
N THR A 16 -3.72 11.23 9.10
CA THR A 16 -4.30 12.17 8.12
C THR A 16 -5.79 11.94 7.85
N VAL A 17 -6.36 10.87 8.40
CA VAL A 17 -7.77 10.51 8.24
C VAL A 17 -8.50 10.59 9.58
N ASP A 18 -9.83 10.66 9.55
CA ASP A 18 -10.62 10.63 10.78
C ASP A 18 -10.42 9.30 11.55
N ARG A 19 -10.54 9.34 12.87
CA ARG A 19 -10.32 8.17 13.74
C ARG A 19 -11.23 6.99 13.40
N GLY A 20 -12.46 7.27 12.96
CA GLY A 20 -13.43 6.23 12.58
C GLY A 20 -12.99 5.48 11.33
N LEU A 21 -12.44 6.19 10.35
CA LEU A 21 -11.85 5.63 9.14
C LEU A 21 -10.52 4.93 9.44
N ALA A 22 -9.65 5.50 10.28
CA ALA A 22 -8.38 4.90 10.67
C ALA A 22 -8.57 3.48 11.25
N ASN A 23 -9.64 3.26 12.02
CA ASN A 23 -9.98 1.95 12.60
C ASN A 23 -10.60 0.96 11.60
N LYS A 24 -10.88 1.38 10.37
CA LYS A 24 -11.56 0.58 9.32
C LYS A 24 -10.70 0.35 8.09
N ILE A 25 -9.44 0.77 8.15
CA ILE A 25 -8.49 0.60 7.07
C ILE A 25 -7.24 -0.14 7.55
N ARG A 26 -6.52 -0.70 6.59
CA ARG A 26 -5.18 -1.26 6.79
C ARG A 26 -4.31 -0.80 5.63
N VAL A 27 -3.20 -0.16 5.97
CA VAL A 27 -2.14 0.19 5.03
C VAL A 27 -1.28 -1.05 4.81
N VAL A 28 -1.06 -1.40 3.54
CA VAL A 28 -0.29 -2.56 3.08
C VAL A 28 0.80 -2.04 2.17
N PHE A 29 2.04 -2.08 2.64
CA PHE A 29 3.18 -1.42 1.98
C PHE A 29 4.42 -2.33 2.02
N PRO A 30 5.31 -2.25 1.02
CA PRO A 30 6.58 -2.97 1.05
C PRO A 30 7.54 -2.27 2.02
N THR A 31 8.46 -3.01 2.65
CA THR A 31 9.52 -2.43 3.49
C THR A 31 10.66 -1.80 2.69
N SER A 32 10.67 -2.01 1.38
CA SER A 32 11.66 -1.45 0.45
C SER A 32 11.15 -0.14 -0.16
N ALA A 33 12.08 0.71 -0.58
CA ALA A 33 11.73 1.91 -1.34
C ALA A 33 11.01 1.57 -2.64
N THR A 34 10.03 2.39 -3.02
CA THR A 34 9.22 2.20 -4.24
C THR A 34 9.54 3.21 -5.32
N GLN A 35 10.48 4.13 -5.08
CA GLN A 35 11.03 5.02 -6.09
C GLN A 35 12.56 5.11 -5.98
N ALA A 36 13.22 5.56 -7.05
CA ALA A 36 14.67 5.68 -7.16
C ALA A 36 15.27 6.66 -6.13
N ASN A 37 14.51 7.71 -5.78
CA ASN A 37 14.91 8.70 -4.76
C ASN A 37 14.71 8.20 -3.32
N GLY A 38 14.30 6.94 -3.13
CA GLY A 38 14.03 6.36 -1.82
C GLY A 38 12.61 6.61 -1.32
N GLY A 39 12.28 6.03 -0.15
CA GLY A 39 10.95 6.12 0.44
C GLY A 39 9.93 5.15 -0.17
N THR A 40 8.86 4.91 0.57
CA THR A 40 7.76 4.01 0.20
C THR A 40 6.52 4.85 -0.09
N LEU A 41 6.25 5.12 -1.36
CA LEU A 41 5.16 5.99 -1.80
C LEU A 41 4.04 5.20 -2.50
N ASP A 42 4.41 4.07 -3.12
CA ASP A 42 3.51 3.16 -3.82
C ASP A 42 3.08 2.04 -2.87
N TYR A 43 1.82 2.07 -2.46
CA TYR A 43 1.28 1.05 -1.56
C TYR A 43 -0.23 0.88 -1.77
N ALA A 44 -0.87 0.10 -0.91
CA ALA A 44 -2.31 -0.05 -0.93
C ALA A 44 -2.92 0.24 0.44
N ILE A 45 -4.17 0.69 0.38
CA ILE A 45 -5.05 0.80 1.52
C ILE A 45 -6.23 -0.14 1.27
N THR A 46 -6.43 -1.06 2.20
CA THR A 46 -7.60 -1.93 2.26
C THR A 46 -8.52 -1.42 3.35
N GLY A 47 -9.82 -1.69 3.22
CA GLY A 47 -10.80 -1.25 4.20
C GLY A 47 -12.19 -1.78 3.85
N ASN A 48 -13.11 -1.63 4.78
CA ASN A 48 -14.50 -2.01 4.61
C ASN A 48 -15.44 -0.92 5.14
N SER A 49 -16.39 -0.50 4.31
CA SER A 49 -17.39 0.52 4.67
C SER A 49 -18.56 -0.02 5.48
N ASN A 50 -18.67 -1.35 5.65
CA ASN A 50 -19.69 -1.97 6.47
C ASN A 50 -19.56 -1.48 7.92
N ARG A 51 -20.60 -0.78 8.41
CA ARG A 51 -20.62 -0.22 9.77
C ARG A 51 -21.10 -1.22 10.82
N GLN A 52 -21.67 -2.35 10.41
CA GLN A 52 -22.23 -3.37 11.31
C GLN A 52 -21.20 -4.44 11.72
N GLN A 53 -20.03 -4.45 11.08
CA GLN A 53 -18.99 -5.45 11.32
C GLN A 53 -17.65 -4.76 11.54
N THR A 54 -16.88 -5.29 12.49
CA THR A 54 -15.48 -4.90 12.66
C THR A 54 -14.70 -5.27 11.41
N TYR A 55 -13.86 -4.35 10.93
CA TYR A 55 -13.00 -4.63 9.79
C TYR A 55 -11.92 -5.65 10.16
N THR A 56 -11.94 -6.80 9.47
CA THR A 56 -10.85 -7.79 9.52
C THR A 56 -10.02 -7.65 8.25
N PRO A 57 -8.77 -7.14 8.34
CA PRO A 57 -7.93 -6.98 7.16
C PRO A 57 -7.60 -8.34 6.51
N PRO A 58 -7.62 -8.42 5.17
CA PRO A 58 -7.12 -9.61 4.48
C PRO A 58 -5.60 -9.73 4.68
N LEU A 59 -5.10 -10.97 4.68
CA LEU A 59 -3.66 -11.26 4.68
C LEU A 59 -3.07 -10.96 3.30
N LEU A 60 -2.72 -9.70 3.06
CA LEU A 60 -2.03 -9.25 1.86
C LEU A 60 -0.60 -8.85 2.19
N ALA A 61 0.37 -9.26 1.36
CA ALA A 61 1.67 -8.59 1.30
C ALA A 61 1.76 -7.67 0.10
N ALA A 62 2.50 -6.59 0.29
CA ALA A 62 3.05 -5.75 -0.77
C ALA A 62 4.51 -6.12 -1.00
N ILE A 63 4.89 -6.42 -2.24
CA ILE A 63 6.23 -6.86 -2.61
C ILE A 63 6.60 -6.18 -3.92
N LEU A 64 7.83 -5.69 -4.03
CA LEU A 64 8.31 -5.13 -5.29
C LEU A 64 8.32 -6.21 -6.39
N MET A 65 7.88 -5.84 -7.59
CA MET A 65 7.79 -6.75 -8.74
C MET A 65 9.12 -6.97 -9.48
N LEU A 66 10.26 -6.67 -8.85
CA LEU A 66 11.59 -6.73 -9.50
C LEU A 66 11.86 -8.08 -10.17
N ALA A 67 11.56 -9.19 -9.50
CA ALA A 67 11.81 -10.55 -10.02
C ALA A 67 10.92 -10.94 -11.22
N SER A 68 9.87 -10.17 -11.51
CA SER A 68 8.94 -10.44 -12.63
C SER A 68 9.18 -9.56 -13.85
N LEU A 69 10.14 -8.62 -13.79
CA LEU A 69 10.47 -7.75 -14.91
C LEU A 69 11.24 -8.52 -15.98
N ARG A 70 10.75 -8.48 -17.21
CA ARG A 70 11.43 -9.02 -18.41
C ARG A 70 12.01 -7.93 -19.32
N SER A 71 11.84 -6.67 -18.93
CA SER A 71 12.25 -5.47 -19.67
C SER A 71 12.71 -4.39 -18.70
N HIS A 72 13.35 -3.35 -19.24
CA HIS A 72 13.63 -2.12 -18.50
C HIS A 72 12.33 -1.36 -18.19
N ILE A 73 12.23 -0.78 -16.99
CA ILE A 73 11.16 0.15 -16.63
C ILE A 73 11.66 1.56 -16.92
N VAL A 74 10.91 2.32 -17.74
CA VAL A 74 11.21 3.74 -18.00
C VAL A 74 10.42 4.61 -17.01
N SER A 75 10.74 4.48 -15.73
CA SER A 75 10.16 5.21 -14.60
C SER A 75 11.13 5.16 -13.42
N ASP A 76 11.08 6.17 -12.56
CA ASP A 76 11.74 6.16 -11.27
C ASP A 76 10.94 5.39 -10.21
N HIS A 77 9.67 5.04 -10.48
CA HIS A 77 8.85 4.18 -9.60
C HIS A 77 8.98 2.69 -9.93
N PHE A 78 9.05 1.87 -8.88
CA PHE A 78 9.07 0.42 -8.93
C PHE A 78 7.67 -0.14 -8.72
N PRO A 79 7.19 -1.04 -9.61
CA PRO A 79 5.87 -1.65 -9.47
C PRO A 79 5.78 -2.51 -8.21
N VAL A 80 4.62 -2.43 -7.54
CA VAL A 80 4.32 -3.17 -6.31
C VAL A 80 3.21 -4.18 -6.57
N ASN A 81 3.46 -5.45 -6.22
CA ASN A 81 2.47 -6.52 -6.27
C ASN A 81 1.80 -6.65 -4.90
N PHE A 82 0.48 -6.81 -4.91
CA PHE A 82 -0.32 -7.12 -3.73
C PHE A 82 -0.90 -8.53 -3.86
N ARG A 83 -0.42 -9.47 -3.04
CA ARG A 83 -0.84 -10.87 -3.11
C ARG A 83 -1.31 -11.40 -1.76
N LYS A 84 -2.29 -12.31 -1.82
CA LYS A 84 -2.86 -12.99 -0.66
C LYS A 84 -1.98 -14.18 -0.22
N PHE A 85 -1.96 -14.45 1.08
CA PHE A 85 -1.48 -15.71 1.65
C PHE A 85 -2.61 -16.49 2.31
#